data_AF-A0A7S1K6X1-F1
#
_entry.id   AF-A0A7S1K6X1-F1
#
_cell.length_a   1.000
_cell.length_b   1.000
_cell.length_c   1.000
_cell.angle_alpha   90.00
_cell.angle_beta   90.00
_cell.angle_gamma   90.00
#
_symmetry.space_group_name_H-M   'P 1'
#
loop_
_entity.id
_entity.type
_entity.pdbx_description
1 polymer ?
#
loop_
_entity_poly.entity_id
_entity_poly.type
_entity_poly.pdbx_seq_one_letter_code
_entity_poly.pdbx_strand_id
1 'polypeptide(L)'
;WRERKLRPDTFMGFPDVTKIALRGGSIYHERMDPVTLSVITDKCVQENLTDEEIWSKLCQRAQQIVNQTYEPDLGFIYRAHAQIDWYDQYFVTSYLGRIHRRLHMFQLTDCALIVEAMANPKFYNDKYLEMILDHMDILLTHRDDFQVQHLATVLHSLKICNVPEQR
;
A
#
# COMPACT_ATOMS: atom_id res chain seq x y z
N TRP A 1 42.65 10.24 14.41
CA TRP A 1 41.84 11.10 13.54
C TRP A 1 40.72 10.24 12.95
N ARG A 2 39.50 10.39 13.49
CA ARG A 2 38.17 9.89 13.08
C ARG A 2 38.07 8.48 12.45
N GLU A 3 37.76 7.50 13.30
CA GLU A 3 36.97 6.33 12.90
C GLU A 3 35.64 6.81 12.29
N ARG A 4 35.48 6.68 10.97
CA ARG A 4 34.15 6.75 10.35
C ARG A 4 33.35 5.61 10.95
N LYS A 5 32.33 5.92 11.74
CA LYS A 5 31.30 4.95 12.16
C LYS A 5 30.58 4.44 10.89
N LEU A 6 31.14 3.42 10.26
CA LEU A 6 30.57 2.63 9.17
C LEU A 6 29.50 1.67 9.74
N ARG A 7 28.50 2.20 10.43
CA ARG A 7 27.23 1.46 10.53
C ARG A 7 26.46 1.85 9.27
N PRO A 8 26.07 0.91 8.39
CA PRO A 8 25.10 1.28 7.38
C PRO A 8 23.85 1.74 8.13
N ASP A 9 23.33 2.93 7.80
CA ASP A 9 22.03 3.39 8.29
C ASP A 9 21.02 2.48 7.59
N THR A 10 20.81 1.30 8.17
CA THR A 10 19.87 0.31 7.66
C THR A 10 18.51 0.60 8.26
N PHE A 11 17.49 0.62 7.43
CA PHE A 11 16.11 0.56 7.86
C PHE A 11 15.67 -0.90 7.77
N MET A 12 15.41 -1.53 8.91
CA MET A 12 15.06 -2.97 9.00
C MET A 12 16.10 -3.91 8.35
N GLY A 13 17.38 -3.52 8.32
CA GLY A 13 18.43 -4.30 7.65
C GLY A 13 18.56 -4.05 6.15
N PHE A 14 17.72 -3.19 5.57
CA PHE A 14 17.80 -2.74 4.18
C PHE A 14 18.46 -1.35 4.09
N PRO A 15 19.13 -1.00 2.97
CA PRO A 15 19.61 0.35 2.71
C PRO A 15 18.48 1.36 2.86
N ASP A 16 18.73 2.44 3.60
CA ASP A 16 17.77 3.53 3.72
C ASP A 16 17.45 4.13 2.34
N VAL A 17 16.20 4.01 1.92
CA VAL A 17 15.70 4.38 0.58
C VAL A 17 15.99 5.84 0.24
N THR A 18 15.99 6.74 1.23
CA THR A 18 16.33 8.17 1.07
C THR A 18 17.78 8.42 0.71
N LYS A 19 18.69 7.52 1.10
CA LYS A 19 20.14 7.72 0.97
C LYS A 19 20.72 6.96 -0.21
N ILE A 20 19.87 6.31 -1.02
CA ILE A 20 20.28 5.47 -2.14
C ILE A 20 20.99 6.27 -3.22
N ALA A 21 20.40 7.39 -3.65
CA ALA A 21 21.01 8.30 -4.62
C ALA A 21 22.38 8.85 -4.16
N LEU A 22 22.56 9.05 -2.85
CA LEU A 22 23.80 9.57 -2.27
C LEU A 22 24.90 8.52 -2.10
N ARG A 23 24.55 7.23 -2.10
CA ARG A 23 25.49 6.15 -1.75
C ARG A 23 25.71 5.12 -2.86
N GLY A 24 25.02 5.25 -4.00
CA GLY A 24 25.20 4.36 -5.16
C GLY A 24 24.90 2.89 -4.86
N GLY A 25 24.07 2.61 -3.85
CA GLY A 25 23.71 1.25 -3.45
C GLY A 25 22.48 0.74 -4.21
N SER A 26 22.37 -0.57 -4.43
CA SER A 26 21.13 -1.17 -4.93
C SER A 26 20.15 -1.40 -3.78
N ILE A 27 18.85 -1.19 -4.04
CA ILE A 27 17.80 -1.67 -3.14
C ILE A 27 17.89 -3.20 -3.12
N TYR A 28 18.06 -3.83 -1.95
CA TYR A 28 17.92 -5.30 -1.81
C TYR A 28 16.45 -5.74 -1.88
N HIS A 29 15.73 -5.28 -2.91
CA HIS A 29 14.29 -5.47 -3.08
C HIS A 29 13.91 -6.95 -3.19
N GLU A 30 14.77 -7.79 -3.78
CA GLU A 30 14.57 -9.24 -3.94
C GLU A 30 14.36 -10.00 -2.63
N ARG A 31 14.83 -9.45 -1.49
CA ARG A 31 14.74 -10.09 -0.17
C ARG A 31 13.61 -9.55 0.71
N MET A 32 12.87 -8.54 0.25
CA MET A 32 11.80 -7.93 1.05
C MET A 32 10.63 -8.89 1.14
N ASP A 33 10.25 -9.24 2.37
CA ASP A 33 8.99 -9.91 2.65
C ASP A 33 7.82 -8.89 2.58
N PRO A 34 6.55 -9.35 2.56
CA PRO A 34 5.39 -8.47 2.43
C PRO A 34 5.35 -7.33 3.44
N VAL A 35 5.70 -7.61 4.70
CA VAL A 35 5.68 -6.62 5.79
C VAL A 35 6.77 -5.57 5.57
N THR A 36 7.99 -5.99 5.22
CA THR A 36 9.04 -5.01 4.94
C THR A 36 8.70 -4.16 3.72
N LEU A 37 8.09 -4.75 2.69
CA LEU A 37 7.67 -4.00 1.50
C LEU A 37 6.57 -2.98 1.82
N SER A 38 5.58 -3.34 2.66
CA SER A 38 4.52 -2.41 3.07
C SER A 38 5.09 -1.22 3.85
N VAL A 39 6.00 -1.47 4.80
CA VAL A 39 6.63 -0.39 5.57
C VAL A 39 7.53 0.49 4.71
N ILE A 40 8.32 -0.10 3.79
CA ILE A 40 9.22 0.67 2.92
C ILE A 40 8.42 1.52 1.93
N THR A 41 7.37 0.98 1.32
CA THR A 41 6.52 1.74 0.39
C THR A 41 5.80 2.88 1.09
N ASP A 42 5.27 2.66 2.30
CA ASP A 42 4.66 3.73 3.10
C ASP A 42 5.69 4.81 3.48
N LYS A 43 6.91 4.41 3.87
CA LYS A 43 8.01 5.36 4.13
C LYS A 43 8.36 6.18 2.89
N CYS A 44 8.42 5.55 1.71
CA CYS A 44 8.67 6.25 0.44
C CYS A 44 7.59 7.30 0.15
N VAL A 45 6.33 7.03 0.47
CA VAL A 45 5.24 8.01 0.35
C VAL A 45 5.45 9.17 1.33
N GLN A 46 5.73 8.88 2.61
CA GLN A 46 5.91 9.90 3.66
C GLN A 46 7.07 10.86 3.36
N GLU A 47 8.13 10.35 2.74
CA GLU A 47 9.32 11.13 2.36
C GLU A 47 9.22 11.71 0.94
N ASN A 48 8.08 11.53 0.27
CA ASN A 48 7.81 11.99 -1.10
C ASN A 48 8.90 11.56 -2.11
N LEU A 49 9.35 10.31 -2.01
CA LEU A 49 10.31 9.73 -2.93
C LEU A 49 9.60 9.31 -4.21
N THR A 50 9.86 9.99 -5.32
CA THR A 50 9.23 9.74 -6.64
C THR A 50 10.20 9.13 -7.67
N ASP A 51 11.30 8.55 -7.21
CA ASP A 51 12.34 7.98 -8.09
C ASP A 51 11.79 6.75 -8.84
N GLU A 52 11.81 6.82 -10.17
CA GLU A 52 11.28 5.80 -11.08
C GLU A 52 12.00 4.45 -10.92
N GLU A 53 13.32 4.45 -10.70
CA GLU A 53 14.09 3.23 -10.54
C GLU A 53 13.72 2.50 -9.24
N ILE A 54 13.45 3.28 -8.19
CA ILE A 54 13.02 2.75 -6.89
C ILE A 54 11.65 2.11 -7.02
N TRP A 55 10.66 2.83 -7.53
CA TRP A 55 9.29 2.34 -7.63
C TRP A 55 9.14 1.19 -8.63
N SER A 56 9.93 1.17 -9.71
CA SER A 56 9.98 0.03 -10.63
C SER A 56 10.41 -1.26 -9.91
N LYS A 57 11.46 -1.20 -9.07
CA LYS A 57 11.93 -2.35 -8.29
C LYS A 57 10.95 -2.77 -7.19
N LEU A 58 10.34 -1.79 -6.50
CA LEU A 58 9.33 -2.07 -5.48
C LEU A 58 8.08 -2.72 -6.10
N CYS A 59 7.61 -2.21 -7.25
CA CYS A 59 6.48 -2.75 -7.99
C CYS A 59 6.75 -4.18 -8.48
N GLN A 60 7.92 -4.43 -9.07
CA GLN A 60 8.34 -5.78 -9.47
C GLN A 60 8.35 -6.74 -8.28
N ARG A 61 8.91 -6.31 -7.14
CA ARG A 61 8.90 -7.13 -5.94
C ARG A 61 7.49 -7.41 -5.45
N ALA A 62 6.63 -6.39 -5.42
CA ALA A 62 5.24 -6.49 -5.03
C ALA A 62 4.49 -7.55 -5.85
N GLN A 63 4.73 -7.59 -7.16
CA GLN A 63 4.14 -8.59 -8.06
C GLN A 63 4.66 -10.02 -7.78
N GLN A 64 5.95 -10.17 -7.46
CA GLN A 64 6.54 -11.48 -7.14
C GLN A 64 5.96 -12.10 -5.87
N ILE A 65 5.67 -11.29 -4.85
CA ILE A 65 5.24 -11.77 -3.52
C ILE A 65 3.73 -11.64 -3.27
N VAL A 66 2.95 -11.17 -4.24
CA VAL A 66 1.49 -10.92 -4.09
C VAL A 66 0.74 -12.14 -3.54
N ASN A 67 1.11 -13.34 -3.98
CA ASN A 67 0.49 -14.60 -3.55
C ASN A 67 0.76 -14.96 -2.08
N GLN A 68 1.81 -14.38 -1.49
CA GLN A 68 2.23 -14.56 -0.10
C GLN A 68 1.85 -13.35 0.78
N THR A 69 1.27 -12.31 0.18
CA THR A 69 0.88 -11.07 0.86
C THR A 69 -0.51 -11.25 1.50
N TYR A 70 -0.66 -10.69 2.71
CA TYR A 70 -1.85 -10.74 3.56
C TYR A 70 -2.54 -9.36 3.62
N GLU A 71 -3.73 -9.32 4.19
CA GLU A 71 -4.70 -8.23 4.14
C GLU A 71 -4.13 -6.84 4.46
N PRO A 72 -3.49 -6.59 5.62
CA PRO A 72 -2.97 -5.27 5.93
C PRO A 72 -1.88 -4.85 4.92
N ASP A 73 -0.96 -5.76 4.58
CA ASP A 73 0.12 -5.47 3.64
C ASP A 73 -0.40 -5.22 2.21
N LEU A 74 -1.43 -5.96 1.77
CA LEU A 74 -2.11 -5.71 0.49
C LEU A 74 -2.68 -4.29 0.47
N GLY A 75 -3.32 -3.88 1.55
CA GLY A 75 -3.86 -2.53 1.74
C GLY A 75 -2.79 -1.45 1.63
N PHE A 76 -1.75 -1.55 2.44
CA PHE A 76 -0.67 -0.56 2.48
C PHE A 76 0.08 -0.45 1.16
N ILE A 77 0.47 -1.58 0.56
CA ILE A 77 1.24 -1.57 -0.69
C ILE A 77 0.38 -1.00 -1.84
N TYR A 78 -0.88 -1.41 -1.95
CA TYR A 78 -1.78 -0.92 -2.99
C TYR A 78 -2.04 0.58 -2.85
N ARG A 79 -2.31 1.05 -1.63
CA ARG A 79 -2.50 2.47 -1.31
C ARG A 79 -1.24 3.30 -1.62
N ALA A 80 -0.06 2.82 -1.24
CA ALA A 80 1.18 3.55 -1.47
C ALA A 80 1.45 3.79 -2.96
N HIS A 81 1.19 2.78 -3.82
CA HIS A 81 1.32 2.92 -5.27
C HIS A 81 0.30 3.92 -5.84
N ALA A 82 -0.93 3.92 -5.32
CA ALA A 82 -1.95 4.88 -5.73
C ALA A 82 -1.64 6.33 -5.31
N GLN A 83 -1.08 6.52 -4.11
CA GLN A 83 -0.72 7.84 -3.57
C GLN A 83 0.43 8.52 -4.33
N ILE A 84 1.42 7.75 -4.80
CA ILE A 84 2.53 8.26 -5.64
C ILE A 84 2.20 8.21 -7.14
N ASP A 85 1.00 7.78 -7.51
CA ASP A 85 0.54 7.66 -8.89
C ASP A 85 1.43 6.74 -9.78
N TRP A 86 2.07 5.75 -9.15
CA TRP A 86 2.86 4.73 -9.83
C TRP A 86 1.95 3.64 -10.41
N TYR A 87 1.52 3.83 -11.65
CA TYR A 87 0.61 2.89 -12.29
C TYR A 87 1.33 1.82 -13.11
N ASP A 88 1.07 0.56 -12.78
CA ASP A 88 1.43 -0.61 -13.59
C ASP A 88 0.21 -1.55 -13.69
N GLN A 89 -0.19 -1.90 -14.92
CA GLN A 89 -1.41 -2.68 -15.16
C GLN A 89 -1.32 -4.10 -14.57
N TYR A 90 -0.14 -4.73 -14.59
CA TYR A 90 0.07 -6.07 -14.06
C TYR A 90 0.00 -6.07 -12.54
N PHE A 91 0.56 -5.04 -11.91
CA PHE A 91 0.45 -4.79 -10.48
C PHE A 91 -1.02 -4.64 -10.08
N VAL A 92 -1.76 -3.72 -10.70
CA VAL A 92 -3.16 -3.44 -10.36
C VAL A 92 -4.01 -4.70 -10.53
N THR A 93 -3.87 -5.41 -11.65
CA THR A 93 -4.64 -6.63 -11.92
C THR A 93 -4.35 -7.72 -10.90
N SER A 94 -3.07 -7.95 -10.57
CA SER A 94 -2.65 -8.98 -9.62
C SER A 94 -3.09 -8.67 -8.19
N TYR A 95 -2.96 -7.41 -7.77
CA TYR A 95 -3.37 -6.97 -6.43
C TYR A 95 -4.88 -7.01 -6.27
N LEU A 96 -5.65 -6.49 -7.23
CA LEU A 96 -7.12 -6.58 -7.19
C LEU A 96 -7.58 -8.05 -7.13
N GLY A 97 -7.01 -8.92 -7.97
CA GLY A 97 -7.34 -10.35 -7.94
C GLY A 97 -7.02 -11.02 -6.60
N ARG A 98 -5.92 -10.61 -5.94
CA ARG A 98 -5.56 -11.12 -4.61
C ARG A 98 -6.44 -10.56 -3.50
N ILE A 99 -6.74 -9.26 -3.53
CA ILE A 99 -7.67 -8.58 -2.61
C ILE A 99 -9.02 -9.29 -2.66
N HIS A 100 -9.60 -9.49 -3.85
CA HIS A 100 -10.88 -10.18 -3.99
C HIS A 100 -10.86 -11.59 -3.39
N ARG A 101 -9.82 -12.40 -3.66
CA ARG A 101 -9.73 -13.76 -3.10
C ARG A 101 -9.67 -13.79 -1.57
N ARG A 102 -9.20 -12.71 -0.96
CA ARG A 102 -8.98 -12.59 0.49
C ARG A 102 -9.96 -11.65 1.17
N LEU A 103 -10.89 -11.04 0.43
CA LEU A 103 -11.79 -10.00 0.93
C LEU A 103 -12.50 -10.42 2.23
N HIS A 104 -12.94 -11.68 2.32
CA HIS A 104 -13.58 -12.25 3.51
C HIS A 104 -12.73 -12.20 4.80
N MET A 105 -11.41 -12.05 4.69
CA MET A 105 -10.47 -11.92 5.81
C MET A 105 -10.13 -10.45 6.14
N PHE A 106 -10.47 -9.51 5.26
CA PHE A 106 -10.17 -8.09 5.46
C PHE A 106 -10.91 -7.56 6.69
N GLN A 107 -10.19 -6.77 7.49
CA GLN A 107 -10.79 -5.94 8.52
C GLN A 107 -11.27 -4.62 7.90
N LEU A 108 -12.07 -3.89 8.68
CA LEU A 108 -12.66 -2.62 8.25
C LEU A 108 -11.58 -1.58 7.88
N THR A 109 -10.47 -1.55 8.62
CA THR A 109 -9.32 -0.67 8.34
C THR A 109 -8.59 -1.05 7.06
N ASP A 110 -8.48 -2.34 6.75
CA ASP A 110 -7.83 -2.82 5.52
C ASP A 110 -8.66 -2.39 4.29
N CYS A 111 -9.99 -2.50 4.40
CA CYS A 111 -10.91 -2.04 3.37
C CYS A 111 -10.77 -0.53 3.15
N ALA A 112 -10.64 0.25 4.22
CA ALA A 112 -10.46 1.70 4.13
C ALA A 112 -9.20 2.07 3.33
N LEU A 113 -8.09 1.34 3.46
CA LEU A 113 -6.87 1.56 2.68
C LEU A 113 -7.10 1.37 1.17
N ILE A 114 -7.88 0.36 0.78
CA ILE A 114 -8.19 0.11 -0.63
C ILE A 114 -9.14 1.17 -1.18
N VAL A 115 -10.15 1.56 -0.41
CA VAL A 115 -11.07 2.65 -0.78
C VAL A 115 -10.31 3.97 -0.97
N GLU A 116 -9.36 4.28 -0.08
CA GLU A 116 -8.51 5.46 -0.21
C GLU A 116 -7.67 5.40 -1.50
N ALA A 117 -7.11 4.24 -1.83
CA ALA A 117 -6.35 4.04 -3.06
C ALA A 117 -7.20 4.25 -4.33
N MET A 118 -8.47 3.86 -4.30
CA MET A 118 -9.41 4.00 -5.42
C MET A 118 -9.84 5.44 -5.68
N ALA A 119 -9.49 6.40 -4.81
CA ALA A 119 -9.64 7.82 -5.12
C ALA A 119 -8.72 8.27 -6.28
N ASN A 120 -7.63 7.54 -6.56
CA ASN A 120 -6.83 7.77 -7.76
C ASN A 120 -7.56 7.18 -8.98
N PRO A 121 -7.88 7.97 -10.03
CA PRO A 121 -8.61 7.50 -11.20
C PRO A 121 -7.97 6.32 -11.94
N LYS A 122 -6.64 6.15 -11.89
CA LYS A 122 -5.96 5.02 -12.52
C LYS A 122 -6.16 3.71 -11.75
N PHE A 123 -6.38 3.80 -10.45
CA PHE A 123 -6.59 2.66 -9.55
C PHE A 123 -8.08 2.38 -9.30
N TYR A 124 -8.94 3.33 -9.65
CA TYR A 124 -10.39 3.18 -9.54
C TYR A 124 -10.92 2.00 -10.35
N ASN A 125 -11.75 1.17 -9.71
CA ASN A 125 -12.50 0.12 -10.37
C ASN A 125 -13.85 -0.05 -9.68
N ASP A 126 -14.91 0.36 -10.38
CA ASP A 126 -16.29 0.39 -9.89
C ASP A 126 -16.75 -0.95 -9.30
N LYS A 127 -16.52 -2.05 -10.02
CA LYS A 127 -16.91 -3.40 -9.56
C LYS A 127 -16.20 -3.79 -8.27
N TYR A 128 -14.90 -3.53 -8.16
CA TYR A 128 -14.16 -3.88 -6.94
C TYR A 128 -14.51 -2.95 -5.78
N LEU A 129 -14.78 -1.67 -6.06
CA LEU A 129 -15.24 -0.72 -5.06
C LEU A 129 -16.57 -1.17 -4.46
N GLU A 130 -17.56 -1.49 -5.29
CA GLU A 130 -18.87 -1.99 -4.85
C GLU A 130 -18.71 -3.23 -3.94
N MET A 131 -17.92 -4.22 -4.37
CA MET A 131 -17.65 -5.42 -3.58
C MET A 131 -17.00 -5.11 -2.22
N ILE A 132 -16.09 -4.14 -2.16
CA ILE A 132 -15.43 -3.74 -0.89
C ILE A 132 -16.42 -3.02 0.02
N LEU A 133 -17.26 -2.13 -0.53
CA LEU A 133 -18.29 -1.42 0.22
C LEU A 133 -19.33 -2.39 0.79
N ASP A 134 -19.77 -3.39 0.02
CA ASP A 134 -20.67 -4.45 0.50
C ASP A 134 -20.03 -5.23 1.65
N HIS A 135 -18.75 -5.58 1.55
CA HIS A 135 -18.04 -6.26 2.64
C HIS A 135 -17.91 -5.38 3.89
N MET A 136 -17.68 -4.07 3.72
CA MET A 136 -17.66 -3.12 4.83
C MET A 136 -19.03 -3.01 5.52
N ASP A 137 -20.12 -3.02 4.75
CA ASP A 137 -21.50 -3.01 5.28
C ASP A 137 -21.79 -4.27 6.12
N ILE A 138 -21.39 -5.45 5.61
CA ILE A 138 -21.49 -6.72 6.35
C ILE A 138 -20.71 -6.64 7.67
N LEU A 139 -19.47 -6.13 7.64
CA LEU A 139 -18.66 -5.98 8.84
C LEU A 139 -19.32 -5.04 9.85
N LEU A 140 -19.82 -3.89 9.41
CA LEU A 140 -20.47 -2.88 10.26
C LEU A 140 -21.81 -3.37 10.84
N THR A 141 -22.54 -4.21 10.10
CA THR A 141 -23.84 -4.72 10.52
C THR A 141 -23.72 -5.86 11.54
N HIS A 142 -22.68 -6.69 11.42
CA HIS A 142 -22.56 -7.93 12.20
C HIS A 142 -21.49 -7.88 13.29
N ARG A 143 -20.76 -6.77 13.44
CA ARG A 143 -19.74 -6.59 14.48
C ARG A 143 -19.96 -5.29 15.24
N ASP A 144 -19.74 -5.34 16.54
CA ASP A 144 -19.85 -4.18 17.44
C ASP A 144 -18.51 -3.84 18.12
N ASP A 145 -17.43 -4.54 17.77
CA ASP A 145 -16.11 -4.43 18.42
C ASP A 145 -15.22 -3.33 17.81
N PHE A 146 -15.82 -2.35 17.14
CA PHE A 146 -15.08 -1.28 16.46
C PHE A 146 -14.63 -0.19 17.43
N GLN A 147 -13.36 0.18 17.30
CA GLN A 147 -12.82 1.37 17.96
C GLN A 147 -13.22 2.62 17.17
N VAL A 148 -13.46 3.73 17.88
CA VAL A 148 -13.81 5.04 17.28
C VAL A 148 -12.78 5.46 16.21
N GLN A 149 -11.50 5.17 16.45
CA GLN A 149 -10.43 5.47 15.51
C GLN A 149 -10.59 4.73 14.18
N HIS A 150 -11.00 3.46 14.19
CA HIS A 150 -11.23 2.67 12.97
C HIS A 150 -12.38 3.24 12.15
N LEU A 151 -13.48 3.61 12.82
CA LEU A 151 -14.63 4.25 12.17
C LEU A 151 -14.26 5.61 11.57
N ALA A 152 -13.44 6.40 12.26
CA ALA A 152 -12.95 7.68 11.74
C ALA A 152 -12.10 7.50 10.47
N THR A 153 -11.21 6.51 10.44
CA THR A 153 -10.41 6.18 9.25
C THR A 153 -11.27 5.78 8.06
N VAL A 154 -12.33 5.00 8.30
CA VAL A 154 -13.28 4.57 7.27
C VAL A 154 -14.07 5.75 6.71
N LEU A 155 -14.59 6.62 7.57
CA LEU A 155 -15.29 7.82 7.12
C LEU A 155 -14.36 8.74 6.32
N HIS A 156 -13.09 8.81 6.72
CA HIS A 156 -12.10 9.57 5.98
C HIS A 156 -11.84 8.99 4.58
N SER A 157 -11.64 7.67 4.45
CA SER A 157 -11.40 7.05 3.14
C SER A 157 -12.60 7.19 2.21
N LEU A 158 -13.82 7.00 2.72
CA LEU A 158 -15.05 7.22 1.95
C LEU A 158 -15.17 8.67 1.47
N LYS A 159 -14.85 9.65 2.33
CA LYS A 159 -14.85 11.06 1.93
C LYS A 159 -13.85 11.35 0.81
N ILE A 160 -12.65 10.77 0.86
CA ILE A 160 -11.62 10.96 -0.17
C ILE A 160 -12.09 10.34 -1.50
N CYS A 161 -12.59 9.10 -1.46
CA CYS A 161 -13.04 8.39 -2.65
C CYS A 161 -14.26 9.06 -3.30
N ASN A 162 -15.08 9.78 -2.53
CA ASN A 162 -16.32 10.42 -3.00
C ASN A 162 -16.11 11.82 -3.64
N VAL A 163 -14.90 12.16 -4.07
CA VAL A 163 -14.60 13.43 -4.78
C VAL A 163 -14.16 13.12 -6.22
N PRO A 164 -14.89 13.55 -7.29
CA PRO A 164 -16.16 14.26 -7.33
C PRO A 164 -17.26 13.61 -8.19
N GLU A 165 -18.51 13.89 -7.81
CA GLU A 165 -19.58 14.19 -8.76
C GLU A 165 -19.07 15.23 -9.77
N GLN A 166 -18.57 14.78 -10.92
CA GLN A 166 -18.44 15.60 -12.13
C GLN A 166 -19.26 14.92 -13.23
N ARG A 167 -20.53 15.34 -13.31
CA ARG A 167 -21.26 15.42 -14.57
C ARG A 167 -21.58 16.88 -14.84
#